data_AF-A0A538JVP3-F1
#
_entry.id   AF-A0A538JVP3-F1
#
_cell.length_a   1.000
_cell.length_b   1.000
_cell.length_c   1.000
_cell.angle_alpha   90.00
_cell.angle_beta   90.00
_cell.angle_gamma   90.00
#
_symmetry.space_group_name_H-M   'P 1'
#
loop_
_entity.id
_entity.type
_entity.pdbx_description
1 polymer ?
#
loop_
_entity_poly.entity_id
_entity_poly.type
_entity_poly.pdbx_seq_one_letter_code
_entity_poly.pdbx_strand_id
1 'polypeptide(L)'
;MADVMDVELSEPMTDEELAAFALAADPDIGVDDDAVSLWQLMGPDPDSLLPEWYMPSPAPGLRRLRGWRRWIVLLVIASFLLIEAYGLCSTYGRVVAA
;
A
#
# COMPACT_ATOMS: atom_id res chain seq x y z
N MET A 1 -27.61 3.34 -11.17
CA MET A 1 -27.07 4.28 -12.15
C MET A 1 -26.96 5.61 -11.43
N ALA A 2 -25.90 5.75 -10.62
CA ALA A 2 -25.68 6.95 -9.82
C ALA A 2 -25.08 8.02 -10.75
N ASP A 3 -25.72 9.17 -10.76
CA ASP A 3 -25.28 10.40 -11.41
C ASP A 3 -23.92 10.78 -10.83
N VAL A 4 -22.84 10.55 -11.59
CA VAL A 4 -21.52 11.07 -11.25
C VAL A 4 -21.63 12.56 -11.49
N MET A 5 -21.77 13.33 -10.41
CA MET A 5 -21.59 14.77 -10.46
C MET A 5 -20.18 15.03 -11.02
N ASP A 6 -20.13 15.44 -12.29
CA ASP A 6 -18.98 16.12 -12.87
C ASP A 6 -18.78 17.39 -12.05
N VAL A 7 -17.95 17.28 -11.01
CA VAL A 7 -17.41 18.44 -10.31
C VAL A 7 -16.46 19.10 -11.31
N GLU A 8 -16.98 20.05 -12.09
CA GLU A 8 -16.14 21.01 -12.80
C GLU A 8 -15.26 21.71 -11.75
N LEU A 9 -14.05 21.19 -11.56
CA LEU A 9 -12.97 21.93 -10.91
C LEU A 9 -12.80 23.20 -11.73
N SER A 10 -13.33 24.31 -11.20
CA SER A 10 -13.09 25.64 -11.75
C SER A 10 -11.58 25.87 -11.71
N GLU A 11 -10.96 25.76 -12.88
CA GLU A 11 -9.53 25.86 -13.16
C GLU A 11 -8.65 24.68 -12.66
N PRO A 12 -7.71 24.18 -13.49
CA PRO A 12 -6.76 23.17 -13.05
C PRO A 12 -5.82 23.75 -11.98
N MET A 13 -5.81 23.13 -10.80
CA MET A 13 -4.92 23.53 -9.71
C MET A 13 -3.46 23.32 -10.10
N THR A 14 -2.60 24.27 -9.71
CA THR A 14 -1.15 24.14 -9.93
C THR A 14 -0.50 23.21 -8.90
N ASP A 15 0.64 22.61 -9.24
CA ASP A 15 1.39 21.74 -8.33
C ASP A 15 1.79 22.46 -7.03
N GLU A 16 2.10 23.76 -7.11
CA GLU A 16 2.46 24.57 -5.94
C GLU A 16 1.27 24.75 -4.99
N GLU A 17 0.08 24.99 -5.53
CA GLU A 17 -1.15 25.10 -4.73
C GLU A 17 -1.48 23.76 -4.07
N LEU A 18 -1.38 22.65 -4.81
CA LEU A 18 -1.57 21.30 -4.25
C LEU A 18 -0.56 20.99 -3.13
N ALA A 19 0.70 21.36 -3.33
CA ALA A 19 1.74 21.19 -2.32
C ALA A 19 1.45 22.03 -1.06
N ALA A 20 1.01 23.27 -1.23
CA ALA A 20 0.61 24.13 -0.13
C ALA A 20 -0.57 23.54 0.67
N PHE A 21 -1.59 23.00 0.00
CA PHE A 21 -2.70 22.33 0.67
C PHE A 21 -2.27 21.07 1.43
N ALA A 22 -1.42 20.24 0.82
CA ALA A 22 -0.91 19.04 1.46
C ALA A 22 -0.09 19.34 2.73
N LEU A 23 0.71 20.42 2.70
CA LEU A 23 1.50 20.84 3.86
C LEU A 23 0.68 21.52 4.95
N ALA A 24 -0.41 22.20 4.59
CA ALA A 24 -1.29 22.86 5.54
C ALA A 24 -2.30 21.91 6.20
N ALA A 25 -2.46 20.69 5.69
CA ALA A 25 -3.39 19.71 6.24
C ALA A 25 -2.93 19.20 7.62
N ASP A 26 -3.85 19.23 8.59
CA ASP A 26 -3.63 18.68 9.93
C ASP A 26 -3.86 17.16 9.91
N PRO A 27 -2.84 16.32 10.18
CA PRO A 27 -3.01 14.87 10.20
C PRO A 27 -3.79 14.36 11.42
N ASP A 28 -3.90 15.16 12.48
CA ASP A 28 -4.54 14.78 13.73
C ASP A 28 -6.01 15.20 13.78
N ILE A 29 -6.54 15.81 12.71
CA ILE A 29 -7.95 16.16 12.61
C ILE A 29 -8.81 14.89 12.66
N GLY A 30 -9.78 14.89 13.57
CA GLY A 30 -10.75 13.80 13.69
C GLY A 30 -11.60 13.67 12.43
N VAL A 31 -12.00 12.44 12.13
CA VAL A 31 -13.00 12.15 11.10
C VAL A 31 -14.39 12.48 11.66
N ASP A 32 -15.26 13.11 10.87
CA ASP A 32 -16.63 13.44 11.28
C ASP A 32 -17.44 12.16 11.61
N ASP A 33 -18.36 12.27 12.55
CA ASP A 33 -19.22 11.17 12.99
C ASP A 33 -20.14 10.66 11.86
N ASP A 34 -20.43 11.51 10.87
CA ASP A 34 -21.21 11.17 9.68
C ASP A 34 -20.36 10.74 8.48
N ALA A 35 -19.03 10.70 8.63
CA ALA A 35 -18.14 10.36 7.53
C ALA A 35 -18.35 8.90 7.09
N VAL A 36 -18.61 8.74 5.79
CA VAL A 36 -18.77 7.43 5.16
C VAL A 36 -17.43 6.98 4.58
N SER A 37 -17.06 5.72 4.82
CA SER A 37 -15.83 5.18 4.22
C SER A 37 -15.92 5.14 2.69
N LEU A 38 -14.80 5.37 2.00
CA LEU A 38 -14.72 5.27 0.54
C LEU A 38 -15.24 3.91 0.04
N TRP A 39 -14.99 2.84 0.81
CA TRP A 39 -15.47 1.49 0.50
C TRP A 39 -17.00 1.37 0.53
N GLN A 40 -17.65 2.02 1.49
CA GLN A 40 -19.11 2.08 1.56
C GLN A 40 -19.69 2.99 0.46
N LEU A 41 -19.03 4.10 0.15
CA LEU A 41 -19.46 5.04 -0.88
C LEU A 41 -19.36 4.45 -2.30
N MET A 42 -18.26 3.76 -2.60
CA MET A 42 -18.02 3.13 -3.90
C MET A 42 -18.83 1.82 -4.07
N GLY A 43 -19.36 1.29 -2.97
CA GLY A 43 -20.14 0.05 -2.94
C GLY A 43 -19.26 -1.20 -3.09
N PRO A 44 -19.56 -2.28 -2.35
CA PRO A 44 -18.91 -3.56 -2.61
C PRO A 44 -19.53 -4.16 -3.87
N ASP A 45 -18.72 -4.36 -4.90
CA ASP A 45 -18.76 -5.68 -5.52
C ASP A 45 -17.78 -6.53 -4.70
N PRO A 46 -18.27 -7.37 -3.75
CA PRO A 46 -17.42 -8.09 -2.80
C PRO A 46 -16.44 -9.07 -3.48
N ASP A 47 -16.62 -9.30 -4.79
CA ASP A 47 -15.75 -10.09 -5.65
C ASP A 47 -14.88 -9.23 -6.61
N SER A 48 -15.03 -7.90 -6.60
CA SER A 48 -14.20 -7.04 -7.44
C SER A 48 -12.80 -6.87 -6.85
N LEU A 49 -11.82 -7.31 -7.62
CA LEU A 49 -10.42 -6.95 -7.39
C LEU A 49 -10.29 -5.42 -7.38
N LEU A 50 -9.35 -4.91 -6.59
CA LEU A 50 -9.00 -3.48 -6.61
C LEU A 50 -8.84 -2.99 -8.06
N PRO A 51 -9.25 -1.75 -8.38
CA PRO A 51 -9.11 -1.21 -9.72
C PRO A 51 -7.69 -1.38 -10.26
N GLU A 52 -7.55 -1.63 -11.55
CA GLU A 52 -6.24 -1.93 -12.18
C GLU A 52 -5.22 -0.78 -12.01
N TRP A 53 -5.70 0.47 -11.87
CA TRP A 53 -4.85 1.62 -11.58
C TRP A 53 -4.25 1.59 -10.16
N TYR A 54 -4.92 0.94 -9.21
CA TYR A 54 -4.48 0.82 -7.82
C TYR A 54 -3.69 -0.47 -7.59
N MET A 55 -4.11 -1.57 -8.22
CA MET A 55 -3.43 -2.86 -8.13
C MET A 55 -3.42 -3.54 -9.51
N PRO A 56 -2.44 -3.20 -10.38
CA PRO A 56 -2.36 -3.83 -11.69
C PRO A 56 -2.21 -5.34 -11.52
N SER A 57 -2.91 -6.11 -12.35
CA SER A 57 -2.90 -7.56 -12.24
C SER A 57 -1.44 -8.05 -12.27
N PRO A 58 -1.03 -8.95 -11.33
CA PRO A 58 0.32 -9.46 -11.31
C PRO A 58 0.62 -10.08 -12.67
N ALA A 59 1.70 -9.61 -13.31
CA ALA A 59 1.98 -9.85 -14.72
C ALA A 59 1.72 -11.32 -15.12
N PRO A 60 0.95 -11.56 -16.20
CA PRO A 60 0.73 -12.91 -16.72
C PRO A 60 2.08 -13.48 -17.16
N GLY A 61 2.70 -14.29 -16.29
CA GLY A 61 4.08 -14.72 -16.50
C GLY A 61 4.95 -14.82 -15.25
N LEU A 62 4.45 -14.52 -14.05
CA LEU A 62 5.10 -15.00 -12.82
C LEU A 62 5.12 -16.53 -12.85
N ARG A 63 6.18 -17.10 -13.42
CA ARG A 63 6.44 -18.53 -13.49
C ARG A 63 6.37 -19.05 -12.06
N ARG A 64 5.28 -19.77 -11.77
CA ARG A 64 5.05 -20.43 -10.49
C ARG A 64 6.34 -21.15 -10.11
N LEU A 65 6.95 -20.77 -8.98
CA LEU A 65 8.21 -21.33 -8.51
C LEU A 65 8.03 -22.84 -8.33
N ARG A 66 8.53 -23.62 -9.29
CA ARG A 66 8.42 -25.09 -9.31
C ARG A 66 9.80 -25.73 -9.13
N GLY A 67 9.82 -26.90 -8.50
CA GLY A 67 11.01 -27.71 -8.31
C GLY A 67 12.09 -27.02 -7.47
N TRP A 68 13.34 -27.08 -7.95
CA TRP A 68 14.54 -26.60 -7.25
C TRP A 68 14.46 -25.12 -6.84
N ARG A 69 13.85 -24.28 -7.67
CA ARG A 69 13.74 -22.83 -7.39
C ARG A 69 12.90 -22.53 -6.15
N ARG A 70 11.90 -23.38 -5.83
CA ARG A 70 11.11 -23.26 -4.59
C ARG A 70 11.95 -23.56 -3.36
N TRP A 71 12.82 -24.57 -3.43
CA TRP A 71 13.72 -24.91 -2.33
C TRP A 71 14.74 -23.82 -2.04
N ILE A 72 15.32 -23.20 -3.07
CA ILE A 72 16.21 -22.03 -2.90
C ILE A 72 15.46 -20.91 -2.18
N VAL A 73 14.25 -20.56 -2.63
CA VAL A 73 13.46 -19.47 -2.03
C VAL A 73 13.13 -19.78 -0.57
N LEU A 74 12.74 -21.02 -0.25
CA LEU A 74 12.49 -21.44 1.13
C LEU A 74 13.74 -21.36 2.00
N LEU A 75 14.92 -21.73 1.47
CA LEU A 75 16.19 -21.57 2.19
C LEU A 75 16.51 -20.10 2.47
N VAL A 76 16.30 -19.22 1.49
CA VAL A 76 16.50 -17.77 1.67
C VAL A 76 15.56 -17.22 2.75
N ILE A 77 14.27 -17.57 2.71
CA ILE A 77 13.29 -17.18 3.73
C ILE A 77 13.72 -17.69 5.11
N ALA A 78 14.07 -18.98 5.22
CA ALA A 78 14.50 -19.57 6.48
C ALA A 78 15.77 -18.90 7.03
N SER A 79 16.71 -18.52 6.15
CA SER A 79 17.90 -17.76 6.54
C SER A 79 17.53 -16.41 7.15
N PHE A 80 16.64 -15.64 6.52
CA PHE A 80 16.20 -14.35 7.07
C PHE A 80 15.50 -14.51 8.41
N LEU A 81 14.59 -15.48 8.53
CA LEU A 81 13.89 -15.77 9.78
C LEU A 81 14.85 -16.16 10.91
N LEU A 82 15.87 -16.95 10.62
CA LEU A 82 16.90 -17.30 11.61
C LEU A 82 17.71 -16.06 12.01
N ILE A 83 18.14 -15.24 11.05
CA ILE A 83 18.87 -13.98 11.32
C ILE A 83 18.06 -13.06 12.23
N GLU A 84 16.75 -12.91 11.97
CA GLU A 84 15.85 -12.14 12.84
C GLU A 84 15.68 -12.78 14.21
N ALA A 85 15.47 -14.10 14.29
CA ALA A 85 15.31 -14.82 15.55
C ALA A 85 16.56 -14.75 16.44
N TYR A 86 17.75 -14.72 15.85
CA TYR A 86 19.03 -14.52 16.55
C TYR A 86 19.33 -13.04 16.85
N GLY A 87 18.47 -12.10 16.43
CA GLY A 87 18.69 -10.66 16.64
C GLY A 87 19.85 -10.09 15.82
N LEU A 88 20.28 -10.78 14.76
CA LEU A 88 21.36 -10.36 13.86
C LEU A 88 20.89 -9.31 12.84
N CYS A 89 19.56 -9.24 12.59
CA CYS A 89 18.92 -8.19 11.81
C CYS A 89 18.83 -6.90 12.64
N SER A 90 19.98 -6.26 12.86
CA SER A 90 20.06 -5.00 13.58
C SER A 90 20.15 -3.86 12.56
N THR A 91 18.99 -3.34 12.13
CA THR A 91 18.95 -2.19 11.21
C THR A 91 19.48 -0.90 11.88
N TYR A 92 19.63 -0.85 13.23
CA TYR A 92 20.18 0.33 13.94
C TYR A 92 20.94 0.09 15.27
N GLY A 93 21.14 -1.14 15.74
CA GLY A 93 21.79 -1.43 17.03
C GLY A 93 23.28 -1.78 16.89
N ARG A 94 24.15 -0.96 17.50
CA ARG A 94 25.59 -1.22 17.62
C ARG A 94 25.79 -2.55 18.36
N VAL A 95 26.38 -3.55 17.71
CA VAL A 95 26.83 -4.79 18.37
C VAL A 95 27.96 -4.44 19.34
N VAL A 96 27.67 -4.40 20.64
CA VAL A 96 28.69 -4.42 21.69
C VAL A 96 28.85 -5.89 22.09
N ALA A 97 29.99 -6.47 21.75
CA ALA A 97 30.39 -7.75 22.30
C ALA A 97 30.66 -7.58 23.80
N ALA A 98 30.04 -8.42 24.62
CA ALA A 98 30.35 -8.55 26.05
C ALA A 98 31.73 -9.19 26.24
#